data_AF-A0A7V8V2I4-F1
#
_entry.id   AF-A0A7V8V2I4-F1
#
_cell.length_a   1.000
_cell.length_b   1.000
_cell.length_c   1.000
_cell.angle_alpha   90.00
_cell.angle_beta   90.00
_cell.angle_gamma   90.00
#
_symmetry.space_group_name_H-M   'P 1'
#
loop_
_entity.id
_entity.type
_entity.pdbx_description
1 polymer ?
#
loop_
_entity_poly.entity_id
_entity_poly.type
_entity_poly.pdbx_seq_one_letter_code
_entity_poly.pdbx_strand_id
1 'polypeptide(L)'
;MTSFVVASILTMASMGASPIETHVVDRVDLVEINHLYDLQGRLVINQLIFYQWDSASQRFQVRAWRLLKTDDQLPRKSWNQDQFICHWRDMNVHRKVYADNVRETWTTYDPEVLERNMFPIEQRSELSQPEQLSGRLAKAETDEE
;
A
#
# COMPACT_ATOMS: atom_id res chain seq x y z
N MET A 1 -0.47 27.17 -64.14
CA MET A 1 -0.92 26.62 -62.84
C MET A 1 0.02 25.51 -62.42
N THR A 2 0.93 25.76 -61.48
CA THR A 2 1.45 24.75 -60.54
C THR A 2 2.12 25.51 -59.39
N SER A 3 1.41 25.60 -58.28
CA SER A 3 1.89 26.18 -57.03
C SER A 3 2.78 25.14 -56.33
N PHE A 4 4.04 25.47 -56.04
CA PHE A 4 4.86 24.66 -55.14
C PHE A 4 4.56 25.06 -53.70
N VAL A 5 3.93 24.15 -52.96
CA VAL A 5 3.65 24.30 -51.52
C VAL A 5 4.90 23.90 -50.75
N VAL A 6 5.37 24.80 -49.90
CA VAL A 6 6.46 24.58 -48.93
C VAL A 6 5.96 23.61 -47.86
N ALA A 7 6.59 22.44 -47.75
CA ALA A 7 6.33 21.51 -46.65
C ALA A 7 7.35 21.75 -45.53
N SER A 8 7.02 22.62 -44.59
CA SER A 8 7.74 22.74 -43.32
C SER A 8 7.27 21.62 -42.39
N ILE A 9 8.17 20.68 -42.06
CA ILE A 9 7.91 19.63 -41.08
C ILE A 9 7.95 20.28 -39.69
N LEU A 10 6.78 20.48 -39.10
CA LEU A 10 6.62 20.92 -37.72
C LEU A 10 6.80 19.70 -36.80
N THR A 11 8.02 19.46 -36.33
CA THR A 11 8.30 18.44 -35.32
C THR A 11 7.77 18.95 -33.97
N MET A 12 6.51 18.64 -33.66
CA MET A 12 5.94 18.86 -32.33
C MET A 12 6.67 17.95 -31.34
N ALA A 13 7.59 18.53 -30.57
CA ALA A 13 8.19 17.86 -29.43
C ALA A 13 7.11 17.69 -28.35
N SER A 14 6.49 16.52 -28.30
CA SER A 14 5.67 16.11 -27.17
C SER A 14 6.59 15.98 -25.95
N MET A 15 6.65 17.01 -25.12
CA MET A 15 7.18 16.90 -23.76
C MET A 15 6.26 15.92 -23.02
N GLY A 16 6.65 14.65 -22.99
CA GLY A 16 5.96 13.64 -22.20
C GLY A 16 6.05 14.05 -20.74
N ALA A 17 4.92 14.42 -20.14
CA ALA A 17 4.80 14.47 -18.69
C ALA A 17 5.08 13.05 -18.18
N SER A 18 6.28 12.83 -17.64
CA SER A 18 6.55 11.58 -16.95
C SER A 18 5.59 11.51 -15.77
N PRO A 19 4.83 10.41 -15.60
CA PRO A 19 3.97 10.28 -14.43
C PRO A 19 4.81 10.46 -13.16
N ILE A 20 4.38 11.36 -12.29
CA ILE A 20 5.00 11.58 -10.98
C ILE A 20 4.81 10.29 -10.17
N GLU A 21 5.91 9.64 -9.82
CA GLU A 21 5.88 8.47 -8.93
C GLU A 21 5.60 8.94 -7.50
N THR A 22 4.51 8.43 -6.92
CA THR A 22 4.11 8.78 -5.55
C THR A 22 4.64 7.74 -4.58
N HIS A 23 5.45 8.17 -3.62
CA HIS A 23 5.94 7.30 -2.56
C HIS A 23 5.08 7.49 -1.31
N VAL A 24 4.51 6.39 -0.80
CA VAL A 24 3.73 6.39 0.44
C VAL A 24 4.42 5.49 1.46
N VAL A 25 4.58 6.00 2.67
CA VAL A 25 5.25 5.29 3.76
C VAL A 25 4.33 5.25 4.97
N ASP A 26 4.08 4.05 5.48
CA ASP A 26 3.30 3.83 6.70
C ASP A 26 4.08 3.00 7.72
N ARG A 27 3.58 3.01 8.96
CA ARG A 27 4.06 2.19 10.06
C ARG A 27 2.88 1.48 10.70
N VAL A 28 3.09 0.23 11.07
CA VAL A 28 2.16 -0.60 11.84
C VAL A 28 2.94 -1.40 12.88
N ASP A 29 2.26 -2.01 13.84
CA ASP A 29 2.95 -2.73 14.91
C ASP A 29 3.20 -4.20 14.55
N LEU A 30 2.31 -4.78 13.74
CA LEU A 30 2.36 -6.18 13.35
C LEU A 30 1.90 -6.37 11.90
N VAL A 31 2.65 -7.16 11.15
CA VAL A 31 2.20 -7.72 9.87
C VAL A 31 1.97 -9.22 10.02
N GLU A 32 0.83 -9.69 9.53
CA GLU A 32 0.52 -11.10 9.42
C GLU A 32 0.59 -11.55 7.97
N ILE A 33 1.34 -12.62 7.73
CA ILE A 33 1.26 -13.41 6.50
C ILE A 33 0.23 -14.50 6.77
N ASN A 34 -0.94 -14.40 6.14
CA ASN A 34 -2.03 -15.33 6.37
C ASN A 34 -2.28 -16.21 5.15
N HIS A 35 -2.41 -17.51 5.39
CA HIS A 35 -2.78 -18.53 4.43
C HIS A 35 -4.18 -19.04 4.76
N LEU A 36 -5.18 -18.60 4.00
CA LEU A 36 -6.56 -19.03 4.16
C LEU A 36 -6.81 -20.31 3.38
N TYR A 37 -7.38 -21.31 4.05
CA TYR A 37 -7.82 -22.56 3.46
C TYR A 37 -9.33 -22.70 3.60
N ASP A 38 -9.93 -23.49 2.73
CA ASP A 38 -11.31 -23.93 2.92
C ASP A 38 -11.40 -25.16 3.84
N LEU A 39 -12.62 -25.60 4.13
CA LEU A 39 -12.86 -26.79 4.97
C LEU A 39 -12.36 -28.10 4.36
N GLN A 40 -12.00 -28.11 3.07
CA GLN A 40 -11.41 -29.26 2.39
C GLN A 40 -9.87 -29.19 2.38
N GLY A 41 -9.27 -28.18 3.02
CA GLY A 41 -7.82 -27.99 3.08
C GLY A 41 -7.23 -27.45 1.78
N ARG A 42 -8.03 -26.85 0.89
CA ARG A 42 -7.53 -26.20 -0.33
C ARG A 42 -7.19 -24.75 -0.02
N LEU A 43 -6.05 -24.28 -0.51
CA LEU A 43 -5.65 -22.88 -0.37
C LEU A 43 -6.63 -21.99 -1.13
N VAL A 44 -7.20 -21.01 -0.42
CA VAL A 44 -8.11 -20.00 -0.94
C VAL A 44 -7.34 -18.72 -1.27
N ILE A 45 -6.55 -18.22 -0.33
CA ILE A 45 -5.83 -16.95 -0.50
C ILE A 45 -4.56 -16.89 0.35
N ASN A 46 -3.54 -16.23 -0.19
CA ASN A 46 -2.42 -15.71 0.60
C ASN A 46 -2.59 -14.20 0.72
N GLN A 47 -2.53 -13.70 1.95
CA GLN A 47 -2.75 -12.27 2.20
C GLN A 47 -1.78 -11.72 3.25
N LEU A 48 -1.51 -10.43 3.14
CA LEU A 48 -0.86 -9.65 4.19
C LEU A 48 -1.93 -8.86 4.93
N ILE A 49 -1.93 -8.94 6.26
CA ILE A 49 -2.83 -8.18 7.13
C ILE A 49 -2.00 -7.27 8.02
N PHE A 50 -2.36 -6.00 8.08
CA PHE A 50 -1.61 -4.95 8.77
C PHE A 50 -2.36 -4.55 10.04
N TYR A 51 -1.69 -4.63 11.20
CA TYR A 51 -2.29 -4.40 12.51
C TYR A 51 -1.64 -3.25 13.26
N GLN A 52 -2.46 -2.46 13.94
CA GLN A 52 -2.02 -1.46 14.91
C GLN A 52 -2.60 -1.80 16.28
N TRP A 53 -1.79 -1.69 17.32
CA TRP A 53 -2.22 -1.71 18.70
C TRP A 53 -3.06 -0.47 19.00
N ASP A 54 -4.30 -0.69 19.41
CA ASP A 54 -5.12 0.36 19.98
C ASP A 54 -5.06 0.30 21.51
N SER A 55 -4.59 1.40 22.11
CA SER A 55 -4.46 1.50 23.57
C SER A 55 -5.80 1.65 24.27
N ALA A 56 -6.83 2.16 23.60
CA ALA A 56 -8.16 2.31 24.21
C ALA A 56 -8.85 0.95 24.38
N SER A 57 -8.82 0.11 23.33
CA SER A 57 -9.40 -1.24 23.34
C SER A 57 -8.44 -2.35 23.76
N GLN A 58 -7.17 -2.02 24.03
CA GLN A 58 -6.12 -2.96 24.46
C GLN A 58 -6.00 -4.18 23.54
N ARG A 59 -6.08 -3.97 22.23
CA ARG A 59 -5.96 -5.04 21.24
C ARG A 59 -5.40 -4.53 19.91
N PHE A 60 -4.89 -5.47 19.12
CA PHE A 60 -4.57 -5.22 17.72
C PHE A 60 -5.83 -5.07 16.89
N GLN A 61 -5.89 -3.99 16.11
CA GLN A 61 -6.94 -3.70 15.15
C GLN A 61 -6.37 -3.75 13.73
N VAL A 62 -7.15 -4.31 12.80
CA VAL A 62 -6.75 -4.34 11.37
C VAL A 62 -6.83 -2.93 10.80
N ARG A 63 -5.73 -2.47 10.20
CA ARG A 63 -5.65 -1.20 9.46
C ARG A 63 -5.89 -1.36 7.97
N ALA A 64 -5.38 -2.45 7.42
CA ALA A 64 -5.52 -2.78 6.01
C ALA A 64 -5.19 -4.26 5.80
N TRP A 65 -5.50 -4.74 4.61
CA TRP A 65 -5.08 -6.05 4.13
C TRP A 65 -4.83 -5.98 2.63
N ARG A 66 -4.12 -6.97 2.09
CA ARG A 66 -3.99 -7.14 0.64
C ARG A 66 -3.62 -8.56 0.26
N LEU A 67 -3.93 -8.91 -0.98
CA LEU A 67 -3.44 -10.14 -1.62
C LEU A 67 -1.91 -10.13 -1.69
N LEU A 68 -1.29 -11.24 -1.27
CA LEU A 68 0.10 -11.51 -1.52
C LEU A 68 0.24 -12.06 -2.95
N LYS A 69 0.75 -11.23 -3.87
CA LYS A 69 0.87 -11.60 -5.28
C LYS A 69 2.20 -12.26 -5.63
N THR A 70 3.26 -11.84 -4.96
CA THR A 70 4.64 -12.31 -5.18
C THR A 70 5.43 -12.30 -3.87
N ASP A 71 6.45 -13.15 -3.78
CA ASP A 71 7.30 -13.27 -2.58
C ASP A 71 8.13 -12.02 -2.29
N ASP A 72 8.29 -11.13 -3.28
CA ASP A 72 8.95 -9.83 -3.08
C ASP A 72 8.13 -8.87 -2.19
N GLN A 73 6.84 -9.15 -2.02
CA GLN A 73 5.96 -8.37 -1.15
C GLN A 73 6.02 -8.84 0.31
N LEU A 74 6.63 -10.00 0.58
CA LEU A 74 6.75 -10.53 1.93
C LEU A 74 7.54 -9.57 2.84
N PRO A 75 7.21 -9.50 4.14
CA PRO A 75 8.00 -8.75 5.11
C PRO A 75 9.45 -9.22 5.12
N ARG A 76 10.39 -8.29 4.92
CA ARG A 76 11.84 -8.56 5.02
C ARG A 76 12.43 -7.76 6.16
N LYS A 77 13.30 -8.39 6.95
CA LYS A 77 14.01 -7.69 8.03
C LYS A 77 14.95 -6.65 7.44
N SER A 78 14.81 -5.40 7.88
CA SER A 78 15.71 -4.31 7.52
C SER A 78 17.05 -4.47 8.23
N TRP A 79 18.15 -4.32 7.51
CA TRP A 79 19.50 -4.47 8.06
C TRP A 79 19.90 -3.37 9.06
N ASN A 80 19.24 -2.20 9.04
CA ASN A 80 19.66 -1.02 9.81
C ASN A 80 18.66 -0.56 10.89
N GLN A 81 17.43 -1.04 10.86
CA GLN A 81 16.33 -0.46 11.64
C GLN A 81 15.67 -1.47 12.60
N ASP A 82 16.16 -2.71 12.64
CA ASP A 82 15.57 -3.83 13.41
C ASP A 82 14.04 -3.95 13.25
N GLN A 83 13.53 -3.54 12.09
CA GLN A 83 12.11 -3.54 11.71
C GLN A 83 11.93 -4.38 10.45
N PHE A 84 10.72 -4.89 10.25
CA PHE A 84 10.32 -5.55 9.01
C PHE A 84 9.77 -4.52 8.02
N ILE A 85 10.02 -4.74 6.74
CA ILE A 85 9.58 -3.88 5.66
C ILE A 85 8.81 -4.72 4.64
N CYS A 86 7.58 -4.32 4.37
CA CYS A 86 6.82 -4.73 3.19
C CYS A 86 6.86 -3.60 2.18
N HIS A 87 6.99 -3.91 0.89
CA HIS A 87 6.85 -2.90 -0.14
C HIS A 87 6.16 -3.45 -1.38
N TRP A 88 5.49 -2.56 -2.10
CA TRP A 88 4.86 -2.90 -3.35
C TRP A 88 4.60 -1.67 -4.20
N ARG A 89 4.32 -1.93 -5.48
CA ARG A 89 3.93 -0.91 -6.45
C ARG A 89 2.54 -1.20 -6.98
N ASP A 90 1.63 -0.25 -6.83
CA ASP A 90 0.32 -0.23 -7.47
C ASP A 90 0.29 0.97 -8.44
N MET A 91 0.30 0.70 -9.75
CA MET A 91 0.42 1.73 -10.80
C MET A 91 1.62 2.68 -10.58
N ASN A 92 1.36 3.94 -10.25
CA ASN A 92 2.36 4.99 -10.00
C ASN A 92 2.62 5.21 -8.50
N VAL A 93 2.09 4.36 -7.64
CA VAL A 93 2.26 4.45 -6.19
C VAL A 93 3.21 3.36 -5.72
N HIS A 94 4.34 3.75 -5.14
CA HIS A 94 5.25 2.85 -4.47
C HIS A 94 5.05 2.95 -2.97
N ARG A 95 4.46 1.91 -2.36
CA ARG A 95 4.21 1.85 -0.92
C ARG A 95 5.32 1.11 -0.19
N LYS A 96 5.70 1.63 0.97
CA LYS A 96 6.48 0.92 1.99
C LYS A 96 5.71 0.92 3.30
N VAL A 97 5.63 -0.23 3.96
CA VAL A 97 5.05 -0.36 5.30
C VAL A 97 6.09 -0.97 6.21
N TYR A 98 6.42 -0.25 7.28
CA TYR A 98 7.29 -0.74 8.34
C TYR A 98 6.46 -1.43 9.43
N ALA A 99 7.01 -2.50 10.00
CA ALA A 99 6.40 -3.22 11.10
C ALA A 99 7.45 -3.64 12.14
N ASP A 100 7.07 -3.58 13.42
CA ASP A 100 7.94 -4.03 14.51
C ASP A 100 7.95 -5.56 14.60
N ASN A 101 6.81 -6.20 14.30
CA ASN A 101 6.63 -7.63 14.40
C ASN A 101 6.04 -8.24 13.13
N VAL A 102 6.32 -9.53 12.92
CA VAL A 102 5.71 -10.36 11.88
C VAL A 102 5.21 -11.66 12.48
N ARG A 103 4.04 -12.12 12.03
CA ARG A 103 3.55 -13.47 12.30
C ARG A 103 3.10 -14.14 11.01
N GLU A 104 3.10 -15.46 11.00
CA GLU A 104 2.59 -16.27 9.89
C GLU A 104 1.52 -17.22 10.43
N THR A 105 0.39 -17.34 9.72
CA THR A 105 -0.78 -18.09 10.18
C THR A 105 -1.43 -18.90 9.06
N TRP A 106 -2.03 -20.02 9.44
CA TRP A 106 -2.82 -20.89 8.56
C TRP A 106 -4.22 -20.99 9.17
N THR A 107 -5.22 -20.55 8.43
CA THR A 107 -6.58 -20.38 8.98
C THR A 107 -7.62 -20.95 8.03
N THR A 108 -8.79 -21.31 8.56
CA THR A 108 -9.98 -21.70 7.77
C THR A 108 -11.05 -20.61 7.74
N TYR A 109 -10.75 -19.45 8.33
CA TYR A 109 -11.58 -18.27 8.40
C TYR A 109 -10.74 -17.06 8.04
N ASP A 110 -11.33 -16.01 7.48
CA ASP A 110 -10.61 -14.78 7.16
C ASP A 110 -10.55 -13.86 8.40
N PRO A 111 -9.34 -13.61 8.98
CA PRO A 111 -9.20 -12.74 10.14
C PRO A 111 -9.68 -11.31 9.88
N GLU A 112 -9.59 -10.81 8.64
CA GLU A 112 -10.03 -9.46 8.30
C GLU A 112 -11.56 -9.33 8.30
N VAL A 113 -12.25 -10.35 7.79
CA VAL A 113 -13.71 -10.41 7.78
C VAL A 113 -14.25 -10.51 9.21
N LEU A 114 -13.62 -11.33 10.06
CA LEU A 114 -13.97 -11.38 11.48
C LEU A 114 -13.81 -10.02 12.16
N GLU A 115 -12.70 -9.32 11.89
CA GLU A 115 -12.47 -7.99 12.41
C GLU A 115 -13.52 -6.99 11.92
N ARG A 116 -13.94 -7.07 10.65
CA ARG A 116 -14.93 -6.14 10.06
C ARG A 116 -16.29 -6.27 10.71
N ASN A 117 -16.65 -7.47 11.14
CA ASN A 117 -17.88 -7.73 11.88
C ASN A 117 -17.86 -7.12 13.29
N MET A 118 -16.69 -6.89 13.88
CA MET A 118 -16.53 -6.29 15.22
C MET A 118 -16.30 -4.78 15.16
N PHE A 119 -15.50 -4.31 14.20
CA PHE A 119 -15.11 -2.91 14.02
C PHE A 119 -15.28 -2.54 12.54
N PRO A 120 -16.39 -1.85 12.20
CA PRO A 120 -16.67 -1.40 10.83
C PRO A 120 -15.51 -0.58 10.27
N ILE A 121 -15.36 -0.63 8.94
CA ILE A 121 -14.21 -0.04 8.25
C ILE A 121 -14.10 1.48 8.48
N GLU A 122 -15.22 2.15 8.70
CA GLU A 122 -15.32 3.59 8.93
C GLU A 122 -14.67 4.03 10.24
N GLN A 123 -14.49 3.09 11.18
CA GLN A 123 -13.87 3.35 12.47
C GLN A 123 -12.39 2.96 12.50
N ARG A 124 -11.88 2.39 11.40
CA ARG A 124 -10.49 1.98 11.29
C ARG A 124 -9.64 3.17 10.92
N SER A 125 -8.48 3.25 11.56
CA SER A 125 -7.41 4.06 11.02
C SER A 125 -6.86 3.30 9.80
N GLU A 126 -7.04 3.80 8.58
CA GLU A 126 -6.56 3.17 7.33
C GLU A 126 -5.14 3.60 6.95
N LEU A 127 -4.38 2.77 6.23
CA LEU A 127 -3.08 3.20 5.70
C LEU A 127 -3.22 4.47 4.84
N SER A 128 -2.17 5.30 4.82
CA SER A 128 -2.21 6.61 4.16
C SER A 128 -2.63 6.52 2.69
N GLN A 129 -3.54 7.40 2.25
CA GLN A 129 -3.94 7.46 0.85
C GLN A 129 -2.96 8.32 0.03
N PRO A 130 -2.65 7.95 -1.23
CA PRO A 130 -1.67 8.68 -2.05
C PRO A 130 -2.05 10.16 -2.28
N GLU A 131 -3.33 10.45 -2.52
CA GLU A 131 -3.85 11.80 -2.80
C GLU A 131 -3.72 12.73 -1.58
N GLN A 132 -3.86 12.18 -0.38
CA GLN A 132 -3.75 12.93 0.88
C GLN A 132 -2.31 13.41 1.14
N LEU A 133 -1.29 12.72 0.61
CA LEU A 133 0.10 13.14 0.75
C LEU A 133 0.43 14.33 -0.16
N SER A 134 -0.07 14.32 -1.42
CA SER A 134 0.16 15.40 -2.38
C SER A 134 -0.42 16.73 -1.89
N GLY A 135 -1.60 16.72 -1.27
CA GLY A 135 -2.20 17.91 -0.67
C GLY A 135 -1.47 18.45 0.57
N ARG A 136 -0.85 17.57 1.39
CA ARG A 136 -0.08 17.99 2.58
C ARG A 136 1.27 18.61 2.20
N LEU A 137 1.95 18.07 1.18
CA LEU A 137 3.19 18.65 0.66
C LEU A 137 2.94 20.01 0.01
N ALA A 138 1.89 20.14 -0.81
CA ALA A 138 1.52 21.41 -1.42
C ALA A 138 1.16 22.49 -0.39
N LYS A 139 0.51 22.10 0.73
CA LYS A 139 0.17 23.03 1.80
C LYS A 139 1.37 23.46 2.65
N ALA A 140 2.32 22.54 2.89
CA ALA A 140 3.56 22.87 3.61
C ALA A 140 4.43 23.86 2.81
N GLU A 141 4.47 23.76 1.49
CA GLU A 141 5.18 24.72 0.62
C GLU A 141 4.54 26.11 0.62
N THR A 142 3.21 26.22 0.79
CA THR A 142 2.51 27.50 0.84
C THR A 142 2.53 28.19 2.21
N ASP A 143 2.82 27.45 3.29
CA ASP A 143 2.90 27.99 4.65
C ASP A 143 4.33 28.48 5.01
N GLU A 144 5.32 28.30 4.11
CA GLU A 144 6.70 28.79 4.23
C GLU A 144 6.99 30.09 3.45
N GLU A 145 5.99 30.70 2.79
CA GLU A 145 6.03 32.07 2.20
C GLU A 145 5.35 33.12 3.08
#